data_AF-A0A3A4UT61-F1
#
_entry.id   AF-A0A3A4UT61-F1
#
_cell.length_a   1.000
_cell.length_b   1.000
_cell.length_c   1.000
_cell.angle_alpha   90.00
_cell.angle_beta   90.00
_cell.angle_gamma   90.00
#
_symmetry.space_group_name_H-M   'P 1'
#
loop_
_entity.id
_entity.type
_entity.pdbx_description
1 polymer ?
#
loop_
_entity_poly.entity_id
_entity_poly.type
_entity_poly.pdbx_seq_one_letter_code
_entity_poly.pdbx_strand_id
1 'polypeptide(L)'
;MSGFICPDCSGTYFTHIGKQLQCELCGWIGENDRSRKWLTEESIEHNAKRHAAIKSGKLFVFRIHCKGPDKDRSDAIDKTIELLGISGMGGTDGRDETKYLAELDHKPTEETLAKIRKLKTVQKVSVWP
;
A
#
# COMPACT_ATOMS: atom_id res chain seq x y z
N MET A 1 -10.71 -1.70 -10.58
CA MET A 1 -10.03 -0.38 -10.70
C MET A 1 -8.92 -0.50 -11.73
N SER A 2 -9.03 0.16 -12.88
CA SER A 2 -7.94 0.23 -13.87
C SER A 2 -7.14 1.50 -13.63
N GLY A 3 -6.10 1.40 -12.81
CA GLY A 3 -5.14 2.47 -12.56
C GLY A 3 -3.72 1.93 -12.65
N PHE A 4 -2.75 2.82 -12.82
CA PHE A 4 -1.35 2.46 -12.63
C PHE A 4 -1.13 2.17 -11.13
N ILE A 5 -0.40 1.09 -10.81
CA ILE A 5 -0.10 0.66 -9.44
C ILE A 5 1.42 0.61 -9.31
N CYS A 6 1.97 1.12 -8.21
CA CYS A 6 3.41 1.21 -8.04
C CYS A 6 3.96 -0.21 -7.86
N PRO A 7 4.95 -0.65 -8.64
CA PRO A 7 5.48 -2.01 -8.49
C PRO A 7 6.15 -2.22 -7.12
N ASP A 8 6.71 -1.14 -6.56
CA ASP A 8 7.45 -1.19 -5.30
C ASP A 8 6.53 -1.16 -4.10
N CYS A 9 5.68 -0.13 -3.96
CA CYS A 9 4.83 0.05 -2.78
C CYS A 9 3.36 -0.38 -2.98
N SER A 10 2.96 -0.76 -4.19
CA SER A 10 1.57 -1.10 -4.54
C SER A 10 0.55 0.02 -4.31
N GLY A 11 1.02 1.24 -4.02
CA GLY A 11 0.18 2.44 -3.92
C GLY A 11 -0.19 3.00 -5.29
N THR A 12 -1.20 3.88 -5.30
CA THR A 12 -1.71 4.58 -6.49
C THR A 12 -1.41 6.08 -6.46
N TYR A 13 -0.44 6.50 -5.64
CA TYR A 13 -0.08 7.90 -5.41
C TYR A 13 1.08 8.27 -6.32
N PHE A 14 0.76 8.96 -7.41
CA PHE A 14 1.73 9.32 -8.44
C PHE A 14 1.71 10.81 -8.76
N THR A 15 2.88 11.34 -9.09
CA THR A 15 3.01 12.62 -9.78
C THR A 15 3.67 12.41 -11.14
N HIS A 16 3.39 13.31 -12.08
CA HIS A 16 4.04 13.33 -13.38
C HIS A 16 5.34 14.14 -13.31
N ILE A 17 6.42 13.54 -13.81
CA ILE A 17 7.71 14.22 -14.01
C ILE A 17 8.04 14.15 -15.51
N GLY A 18 7.58 15.15 -16.26
CA GLY A 18 7.64 15.13 -17.72
C GLY A 18 6.86 13.95 -18.29
N LYS A 19 7.57 12.97 -18.88
CA LYS A 19 6.98 11.73 -19.44
C LYS A 19 7.00 10.54 -18.46
N GLN A 20 7.56 10.72 -17.27
CA GLN A 20 7.69 9.67 -16.25
C GLN A 20 6.60 9.81 -15.18
N LEU A 21 6.33 8.72 -14.48
CA LEU A 21 5.53 8.69 -13.26
C LEU A 21 6.46 8.45 -12.08
N GLN A 22 6.40 9.31 -11.06
CA GLN A 22 7.04 9.08 -9.77
C GLN A 22 5.99 8.70 -8.73
N CYS A 23 6.24 7.62 -7.98
CA CYS A 23 5.46 7.27 -6.81
C CYS A 23 5.84 8.18 -5.64
N GLU A 24 4.85 8.88 -5.09
CA GLU A 24 5.07 9.86 -4.03
C GLU A 24 5.26 9.22 -2.65
N LEU A 25 4.96 7.92 -2.49
CA LEU A 25 5.20 7.19 -1.24
C LEU A 25 6.63 6.67 -1.12
N CYS A 26 7.12 5.99 -2.17
CA CYS A 26 8.40 5.27 -2.11
C CYS A 26 9.46 5.83 -3.07
N GLY A 27 9.13 6.87 -3.84
CA GLY A 27 10.05 7.53 -4.76
C GLY A 27 10.33 6.76 -6.06
N TRP A 28 9.70 5.60 -6.28
CA TRP A 28 9.87 4.81 -7.51
C TRP A 28 9.56 5.65 -8.74
N ILE A 29 10.42 5.62 -9.75
CA ILE A 29 10.24 6.33 -11.02
C ILE A 29 10.16 5.29 -12.13
N GLY A 30 9.16 5.40 -13.00
CA GLY A 30 9.12 4.61 -14.22
C GLY A 30 8.52 5.36 -15.38
N GLU A 31 8.72 4.77 -16.56
CA GLU A 31 8.16 5.32 -17.79
C GLU A 31 6.65 5.15 -17.79
N ASN A 32 5.95 6.19 -18.27
CA ASN A 32 4.54 6.09 -18.57
C ASN A 32 4.37 5.35 -19.91
N ASP A 33 4.65 4.04 -19.91
CA ASP A 33 4.41 3.20 -21.09
C ASP A 33 2.89 2.95 -21.19
N ARG A 34 2.31 3.43 -22.30
CA ARG A 34 0.89 3.72 -22.46
C ARG A 34 0.03 2.45 -22.45
N SER A 35 -1.20 2.52 -21.87
CA SER A 35 -2.44 1.82 -22.33
C SER A 35 -3.52 1.64 -21.24
N ARG A 36 -3.23 1.86 -19.96
CA ARG A 36 -4.26 1.75 -18.91
C ARG A 36 -5.24 2.93 -19.02
N LYS A 37 -6.55 2.65 -18.93
CA LYS A 37 -7.59 3.69 -18.86
C LYS A 37 -7.14 4.76 -17.86
N TRP A 38 -7.10 6.00 -18.32
CA TRP A 38 -6.82 7.13 -17.44
C TRP A 38 -7.80 7.09 -16.27
N LEU A 39 -7.29 7.41 -15.09
CA LEU A 39 -8.13 7.68 -13.93
C LEU A 39 -9.16 8.74 -14.34
N THR A 40 -10.43 8.55 -13.98
CA THR A 40 -11.45 9.58 -14.20
C THR A 40 -11.04 10.87 -13.48
N GLU A 41 -11.56 12.04 -13.89
CA GLU A 41 -11.31 13.30 -13.17
C GLU A 41 -11.62 13.16 -11.66
N GLU A 42 -12.72 12.49 -11.33
CA GLU A 42 -13.07 12.14 -9.94
C GLU A 42 -12.00 11.29 -9.25
N SER A 43 -11.42 10.32 -9.95
CA SER A 43 -10.36 9.46 -9.41
C SER A 43 -9.06 10.24 -9.20
N ILE A 44 -8.76 11.19 -10.09
CA ILE A 44 -7.60 12.09 -9.96
C ILE A 44 -7.79 12.99 -8.74
N GLU A 45 -8.96 13.63 -8.61
CA GLU A 45 -9.27 14.51 -7.49
C GLU A 45 -9.29 13.74 -6.16
N HIS A 46 -9.89 12.54 -6.14
CA HIS A 46 -9.91 11.66 -4.98
C HIS A 46 -8.49 11.24 -4.56
N ASN A 47 -7.64 10.84 -5.51
CA ASN A 47 -6.25 10.50 -5.23
C ASN A 47 -5.45 11.72 -4.77
N ALA A 48 -5.71 12.91 -5.32
CA ALA A 48 -5.08 14.15 -4.87
C ALA A 48 -5.44 14.48 -3.41
N LYS A 49 -6.71 14.30 -3.03
CA LYS A 49 -7.16 14.48 -1.63
C LYS A 49 -6.49 13.49 -0.68
N ARG A 50 -6.44 12.20 -1.04
CA ARG A 50 -5.75 11.17 -0.23
C ARG A 50 -4.26 11.48 -0.11
N HIS A 51 -3.63 11.84 -1.21
CA HIS A 51 -2.22 12.20 -1.23
C HIS A 51 -1.91 13.44 -0.37
N ALA A 52 -2.77 14.45 -0.38
CA ALA A 52 -2.64 15.61 0.51
C ALA A 52 -2.79 15.20 1.99
N ALA A 53 -3.72 14.29 2.32
CA ALA A 53 -3.90 13.79 3.67
C ALA A 53 -2.65 13.04 4.17
N ILE A 54 -2.06 12.20 3.32
CA ILE A 54 -0.80 11.47 3.53
C ILE A 54 0.35 12.45 3.83
N LYS A 55 0.59 13.41 2.93
CA LYS A 55 1.62 14.45 3.12
C LYS A 55 1.44 15.29 4.39
N SER A 56 0.20 15.48 4.82
CA SER A 56 -0.12 16.22 6.06
C SER A 56 -0.07 15.35 7.33
N GLY A 57 0.18 14.04 7.21
CA GLY A 57 0.20 13.09 8.34
C GLY A 57 -1.18 12.80 8.93
N LYS A 58 -2.26 13.09 8.19
CA LYS A 58 -3.66 12.80 8.58
C LYS A 58 -4.13 11.42 8.14
N LEU A 59 -3.40 10.82 7.21
CA LEU A 59 -3.58 9.47 6.73
C LEU A 59 -2.21 8.81 6.80
N PHE A 60 -2.17 7.50 6.96
CA PHE A 60 -0.95 6.72 6.94
C PHE A 60 -1.18 5.52 6.03
N VAL A 61 -0.22 5.24 5.14
CA VAL A 61 -0.27 4.06 4.30
C VAL A 61 0.53 2.96 4.97
N PHE A 62 -0.17 1.90 5.39
CA PHE A 62 0.42 0.70 5.96
C PHE A 62 0.53 -0.38 4.89
N ARG A 63 1.70 -0.99 4.79
CA ARG A 63 1.94 -2.13 3.90
C ARG A 63 2.63 -3.26 4.64
N ILE A 64 2.18 -4.48 4.31
CA ILE A 64 2.81 -5.72 4.74
C ILE A 64 3.08 -6.61 3.53
N HIS A 65 4.28 -7.18 3.49
CA HIS A 65 4.71 -8.12 2.45
C HIS A 65 4.79 -9.50 3.07
N CYS A 66 3.94 -10.40 2.58
CA CYS A 66 3.87 -11.78 3.06
C CYS A 66 4.39 -12.74 1.98
N LYS A 67 5.21 -13.71 2.39
CA LYS A 67 5.73 -14.80 1.55
C LYS A 67 5.47 -16.14 2.23
N GLY A 68 5.07 -17.15 1.46
CA GLY A 68 4.76 -18.48 1.97
C GLY A 68 3.42 -19.02 1.46
N PRO A 69 2.97 -20.19 1.97
CA PRO A 69 1.70 -20.80 1.56
C PRO A 69 0.51 -19.87 1.82
N ASP A 70 -0.52 -19.96 0.98
CA ASP A 70 -1.67 -19.07 1.02
C ASP A 70 -2.34 -19.00 2.40
N LYS A 71 -2.60 -20.17 3.00
CA LYS A 71 -3.16 -20.28 4.35
C LYS A 71 -2.36 -19.51 5.40
N ASP A 72 -1.04 -19.67 5.41
CA ASP A 72 -0.17 -19.01 6.39
C ASP A 72 -0.10 -17.48 6.16
N ARG A 73 -0.35 -17.02 4.92
CA ARG A 73 -0.45 -15.58 4.61
C ARG A 73 -1.78 -15.04 5.11
N SER A 74 -2.90 -15.73 4.87
CA SER A 74 -4.22 -15.35 5.36
C SER A 74 -4.24 -15.23 6.89
N ASP A 75 -3.68 -16.22 7.61
CA ASP A 75 -3.57 -16.16 9.07
C ASP A 75 -2.77 -14.94 9.57
N ALA A 76 -1.73 -14.54 8.84
CA ALA A 76 -0.93 -13.36 9.20
C ALA A 76 -1.70 -12.06 8.93
N ILE A 77 -2.54 -12.02 7.89
CA ILE A 77 -3.36 -10.86 7.56
C ILE A 77 -4.52 -10.70 8.53
N ASP A 78 -5.21 -11.77 8.89
CA ASP A 78 -6.28 -11.72 9.89
C ASP A 78 -5.76 -11.16 11.22
N LYS A 79 -4.60 -11.65 11.67
CA LYS A 79 -3.92 -11.13 12.87
C LYS A 79 -3.48 -9.67 12.71
N THR A 80 -3.04 -9.28 11.51
CA THR A 80 -2.63 -7.89 11.25
C THR A 80 -3.83 -6.96 11.30
N ILE A 81 -4.96 -7.36 10.73
CA ILE A 81 -6.24 -6.63 10.76
C ILE A 81 -6.70 -6.44 12.22
N GLU A 82 -6.66 -7.50 13.01
CA GLU A 82 -6.98 -7.46 14.45
C GLU A 82 -6.06 -6.50 15.22
N LEU A 83 -4.74 -6.63 15.03
CA LEU A 83 -3.74 -5.79 15.71
C LEU A 83 -3.82 -4.30 15.34
N LEU A 84 -4.29 -4.00 14.12
CA LEU A 84 -4.49 -2.63 13.64
C LEU A 84 -5.90 -2.09 13.93
N GLY A 85 -6.86 -2.93 14.33
CA GLY A 85 -8.24 -2.53 14.57
C GLY A 85 -8.96 -2.05 13.30
N ILE A 86 -8.60 -2.58 12.13
CA ILE A 86 -9.20 -2.21 10.84
C ILE A 86 -10.18 -3.28 10.35
N SER A 87 -10.97 -2.96 9.32
CA SER A 87 -11.96 -3.89 8.76
C SER A 87 -11.44 -4.76 7.61
N GLY A 88 -10.26 -4.44 7.07
CA GLY A 88 -9.69 -5.18 5.95
C GLY A 88 -8.48 -4.52 5.31
N MET A 89 -7.80 -5.28 4.46
CA MET A 89 -6.65 -4.83 3.67
C MET A 89 -6.81 -5.24 2.21
N GLY A 90 -6.37 -4.40 1.28
CA GLY A 90 -6.31 -4.76 -0.14
C GLY A 90 -5.05 -5.57 -0.44
N GLY A 91 -5.22 -6.78 -0.99
CA GLY A 91 -4.11 -7.61 -1.46
C GLY A 91 -3.80 -7.37 -2.93
N THR A 92 -2.51 -7.35 -3.28
CA THR A 92 -2.04 -7.53 -4.67
C THR A 92 -1.33 -8.87 -4.75
N ASP A 93 -2.01 -9.86 -5.32
CA ASP A 93 -1.55 -11.25 -5.34
C ASP A 93 -0.44 -11.50 -6.37
N GLY A 94 0.63 -12.13 -5.92
CA GLY A 94 1.59 -12.86 -6.72
C GLY A 94 1.54 -14.35 -6.36
N ARG A 95 2.11 -15.22 -7.21
CA ARG A 95 2.03 -16.69 -6.99
C ARG A 95 2.64 -17.12 -5.65
N ASP A 96 3.75 -16.50 -5.24
CA ASP A 96 4.52 -16.90 -4.06
C ASP A 96 4.59 -15.82 -2.96
N GLU A 97 4.13 -14.61 -3.26
CA GLU A 97 4.12 -13.47 -2.35
C GLU A 97 2.89 -12.59 -2.59
N THR A 98 2.38 -12.01 -1.52
CA THR A 98 1.29 -11.04 -1.58
C THR A 98 1.70 -9.78 -0.84
N LYS A 99 1.41 -8.63 -1.45
CA LYS A 99 1.59 -7.31 -0.84
C LYS A 99 0.22 -6.81 -0.43
N TYR A 100 0.01 -6.60 0.87
CA TYR A 100 -1.24 -6.07 1.39
C TYR A 100 -1.06 -4.62 1.81
N LEU A 101 -2.07 -3.81 1.53
CA LEU A 101 -2.08 -2.37 1.77
C LEU A 101 -3.35 -1.98 2.53
N ALA A 102 -3.20 -1.09 3.51
CA ALA A 102 -4.28 -0.42 4.21
C ALA A 102 -3.97 1.06 4.38
N GLU A 103 -5.02 1.86 4.47
CA GLU A 103 -4.92 3.25 4.91
C GLU A 103 -5.42 3.34 6.34
N LEU A 104 -4.68 4.07 7.17
CA LEU A 104 -4.93 4.24 8.59
C LEU A 104 -5.07 5.72 8.90
N ASP A 105 -5.96 6.08 9.81
CA ASP A 105 -6.14 7.44 10.32
C ASP A 105 -5.07 7.84 11.35
N HIS A 106 -4.32 6.87 11.85
CA HIS A 106 -3.21 7.08 12.78
C HIS A 106 -2.04 6.15 12.47
N LYS A 107 -0.84 6.58 12.88
CA LYS A 107 0.36 5.75 12.78
C LYS A 107 0.26 4.59 13.78
N PRO A 108 0.45 3.33 13.36
CA PRO A 108 0.55 2.21 14.29
C PRO A 108 1.68 2.41 15.30
N THR A 109 1.46 1.97 16.53
CA THR A 109 2.49 1.99 17.56
C THR A 109 3.65 1.05 17.22
N GLU A 110 4.86 1.32 17.70
CA GLU A 110 5.98 0.40 17.49
C GLU A 110 5.75 -0.97 18.14
N GLU A 111 4.97 -1.05 19.22
CA GLU A 111 4.58 -2.32 19.82
C GLU A 111 3.72 -3.15 18.86
N THR A 112 2.71 -2.53 18.25
CA THR A 112 1.87 -3.15 17.22
C THR A 112 2.73 -3.61 16.03
N LEU A 113 3.62 -2.74 15.53
CA LEU A 113 4.52 -3.08 14.42
C LEU A 113 5.47 -4.23 14.77
N ALA A 114 5.99 -4.28 16.00
CA ALA A 114 6.85 -5.37 16.47
C ALA A 114 6.11 -6.70 16.54
N LYS A 115 4.83 -6.71 16.93
CA LYS A 115 3.98 -7.93 16.91
C LYS A 115 3.76 -8.42 15.48
N ILE A 116 3.42 -7.50 14.57
CA ILE A 116 3.18 -7.83 13.15
C ILE A 116 4.45 -8.38 12.48
N ARG A 117 5.62 -7.75 12.70
CA ARG A 117 6.91 -8.19 12.13
C ARG A 117 7.32 -9.61 12.56
N LYS A 118 6.77 -10.14 13.67
CA LYS A 118 7.06 -11.49 14.18
C LYS A 118 6.16 -12.58 13.59
N LEU A 119 5.15 -12.21 12.79
CA LEU A 119 4.26 -13.18 12.15
C LEU A 119 5.03 -13.98 11.08
N LYS A 120 4.78 -15.29 11.03
CA LYS A 120 5.57 -16.30 10.29
C LYS A 120 5.86 -15.94 8.83
N THR A 121 4.89 -15.39 8.12
CA THR A 121 4.98 -15.12 6.67
C THR A 121 5.41 -13.70 6.35
N VAL A 122 5.55 -12.83 7.36
CA VAL A 122 5.83 -11.41 7.16
C VAL A 122 7.32 -11.21 6.89
N GLN A 123 7.62 -10.68 5.70
CA GLN A 123 8.98 -10.36 5.26
C GLN A 123 9.32 -8.90 5.52
N LYS A 124 8.35 -8.01 5.31
CA LYS A 124 8.55 -6.57 5.42
C LYS A 124 7.27 -5.89 5.84
N VAL A 125 7.41 -4.92 6.74
CA VAL A 125 6.37 -3.96 7.10
C VAL A 125 6.87 -2.58 6.74
N SER A 126 6.02 -1.75 6.15
CA SER A 126 6.35 -0.38 5.78
C SER A 126 5.17 0.52 6.10
N VAL A 127 5.47 1.69 6.67
CA VAL A 127 4.47 2.69 7.04
C VAL A 127 4.96 4.02 6.52
N TRP A 128 4.11 4.69 5.74
CA TRP A 128 4.33 6.04 5.26
C TRP A 128 3.29 6.97 5.88
N PRO A 129 3.66 8.20 6.27
CA PRO A 129 2.68 9.28 6.39
C PRO A 129 2.08 9.49 5.00
#